data_AF-A0A845LW39-F1
#
_entry.id   AF-A0A845LW39-F1
#
_cell.length_a   1.000
_cell.length_b   1.000
_cell.length_c   1.000
_cell.angle_alpha   90.00
_cell.angle_beta   90.00
_cell.angle_gamma   90.00
#
_symmetry.space_group_name_H-M   'P 1'
#
loop_
_entity.id
_entity.type
_entity.pdbx_description
1 polymer ?
#
loop_
_entity_poly.entity_id
_entity_poly.type
_entity_poly.pdbx_seq_one_letter_code
_entity_poly.pdbx_strand_id
1 'polypeptide(L)'
;MLRLLVEGSFGEDVKLLQTLLNKFSYNLSVDGFFGKLTAAAVRTFQGANGLAADGIVGPKTLAKLAPVTSGTATSEEKTVGPAVDTVATASIVDNNADFEKAIGKDGFWLAATLKDLTFTTPLVLDGNFVNDDGKEARKIALYTQDADHNVIDNFTLKAPKLTIQSPSGRLQNGAFVGDLYVNAAKFEIRNTKVTGNVYVSEAGFKMTNAKIEGSVHFTTQAAKDGAIIDAKSTVSGEMILVQPDVVTTASLVDNADAMTAGLKSDGKWIVAALRDIKTDKEVVINGTFTDGKKDAEGNDIIRRKLAFYSQDDKRNITRVFTLTAPKVWVNSPNTVFQGGIFNGDVYVNAKGFNLVKQTVNGNIYFMTQEAKDTFKTDAVSKVNGEKVLIQVDAVTNASLVDNVADLEKGIGTEGTWILSISRDLAVNKALVMDGEFENTKIPPAVARKLALYSQDADHKITRNFTLMAQRITVKSPNARIQGGIFDGNVYVEGTNFQLVNTTVDGNVYVSTPNFKMTNSKIVGNLVFMNAEAAVGFTMDEKSAVTGSTSTVGQ
;
A
#
# COMPACT_ATOMS: atom_id res chain seq x y z
N MET A 1 27.19 21.70 -9.49
CA MET A 1 28.43 22.35 -9.00
C MET A 1 28.18 22.67 -7.53
N LEU A 2 28.71 21.89 -6.58
CA LEU A 2 28.25 21.89 -5.18
C LEU A 2 29.41 21.80 -4.16
N ARG A 3 30.53 22.46 -4.45
CA ARG A 3 31.58 22.76 -3.46
C ARG A 3 31.96 24.24 -3.54
N LEU A 4 32.39 24.82 -2.42
CA LEU A 4 32.94 26.18 -2.38
C LEU A 4 34.26 26.19 -3.17
N LEU A 5 34.44 27.19 -4.03
CA LEU A 5 35.71 27.40 -4.73
C LEU A 5 36.46 28.56 -4.08
N VAL A 6 37.71 28.29 -3.70
CA VAL A 6 38.64 29.21 -3.03
C VAL A 6 40.00 29.19 -3.72
N GLU A 7 40.86 30.16 -3.42
CA GLU A 7 42.25 30.16 -3.91
C GLU A 7 42.96 28.84 -3.54
N GLY A 8 43.58 28.20 -4.55
CA GLY A 8 44.17 26.86 -4.45
C GLY A 8 43.26 25.71 -4.93
N SER A 9 41.97 25.97 -5.19
CA SER A 9 41.06 24.96 -5.76
C SER A 9 41.45 24.59 -7.19
N PHE A 10 41.23 23.34 -7.60
CA PHE A 10 41.47 22.88 -8.97
C PHE A 10 40.37 21.90 -9.44
N GLY A 11 40.01 21.91 -10.72
CA GLY A 11 39.04 20.99 -11.31
C GLY A 11 38.09 21.61 -12.35
N GLU A 12 37.18 20.80 -12.88
CA GLU A 12 36.23 21.21 -13.95
C GLU A 12 35.25 22.31 -13.51
N ASP A 13 34.92 22.36 -12.23
CA ASP A 13 34.10 23.44 -11.65
C ASP A 13 34.86 24.79 -11.59
N VAL A 14 36.18 24.75 -11.39
CA VAL A 14 37.03 25.94 -11.51
C VAL A 14 37.12 26.42 -12.95
N LYS A 15 37.21 25.51 -13.94
CA LYS A 15 37.17 25.90 -15.37
C LYS A 15 35.85 26.58 -15.72
N LEU A 16 34.74 26.03 -15.21
CA LEU A 16 33.43 26.61 -15.43
C LEU A 16 33.29 27.99 -14.77
N LEU A 17 33.80 28.16 -13.55
CA LEU A 17 33.90 29.47 -12.90
C LEU A 17 34.71 30.47 -13.72
N GLN A 18 35.93 30.11 -14.15
CA GLN A 18 36.79 30.99 -14.96
C GLN A 18 36.10 31.37 -16.28
N THR A 19 35.40 30.42 -16.91
CA THR A 19 34.60 30.65 -18.12
C THR A 19 33.46 31.65 -17.87
N LEU A 20 32.74 31.53 -16.74
CA LEU A 20 31.66 32.44 -16.38
C LEU A 20 32.18 33.84 -16.05
N LEU A 21 33.26 33.95 -15.28
CA LEU A 21 33.91 35.24 -15.00
C LEU A 21 34.38 35.94 -16.29
N ASN A 22 34.89 35.20 -17.27
CA ASN A 22 35.29 35.79 -18.55
C ASN A 22 34.11 36.39 -19.35
N LYS A 23 32.87 35.95 -19.11
CA LYS A 23 31.68 36.61 -19.68
C LYS A 23 31.46 38.01 -19.13
N PHE A 24 32.04 38.32 -17.97
CA PHE A 24 32.09 39.65 -17.36
C PHE A 24 33.42 40.38 -17.65
N SER A 25 34.16 39.96 -18.68
CA SER A 25 35.37 40.61 -19.20
C SER A 25 36.60 40.58 -18.25
N TYR A 26 36.71 39.61 -17.35
CA TYR A 26 37.86 39.46 -16.44
C TYR A 26 39.14 38.86 -17.08
N ASN A 27 39.10 38.41 -18.33
CA ASN A 27 40.27 37.95 -19.12
C ASN A 27 41.20 36.92 -18.44
N LEU A 28 40.63 35.95 -17.72
CA LEU A 28 41.33 34.85 -17.06
C LEU A 28 41.71 33.72 -18.05
N SER A 29 42.82 33.04 -17.80
CA SER A 29 43.09 31.72 -18.42
C SER A 29 42.14 30.67 -17.84
N VAL A 30 41.53 29.82 -18.68
CA VAL A 30 40.63 28.74 -18.26
C VAL A 30 41.44 27.44 -18.12
N ASP A 31 42.29 27.40 -17.11
CA ASP A 31 43.20 26.27 -16.84
C ASP A 31 42.66 25.30 -15.78
N GLY A 32 41.56 25.68 -15.10
CA GLY A 32 40.98 24.90 -14.03
C GLY A 32 41.72 25.01 -12.71
N PHE A 33 42.61 25.99 -12.55
CA PHE A 33 43.30 26.31 -11.31
C PHE A 33 42.87 27.68 -10.76
N PHE A 34 42.37 27.69 -9.53
CA PHE A 34 41.90 28.89 -8.86
C PHE A 34 43.10 29.59 -8.21
N GLY A 35 43.94 30.22 -9.03
CA GLY A 35 45.08 31.01 -8.57
C GLY A 35 44.71 32.45 -8.17
N LYS A 36 45.73 33.24 -7.82
CA LYS A 36 45.62 34.64 -7.40
C LYS A 36 44.80 35.52 -8.35
N LEU A 37 44.92 35.30 -9.67
CA LEU A 37 44.17 36.05 -10.68
C LEU A 37 42.68 35.72 -10.65
N THR A 38 42.32 34.44 -10.51
CA THR A 38 40.92 34.00 -10.34
C THR A 38 40.34 34.55 -9.05
N ALA A 39 41.10 34.56 -7.95
CA ALA A 39 40.67 35.14 -6.68
C ALA A 39 40.43 36.65 -6.75
N ALA A 40 41.32 37.40 -7.41
CA ALA A 40 41.13 38.84 -7.63
C ALA A 40 39.88 39.13 -8.46
N ALA A 41 39.63 38.33 -9.52
CA ALA A 41 38.42 38.45 -10.33
C ALA A 41 37.14 38.14 -9.55
N VAL A 42 37.15 37.12 -8.69
CA VAL A 42 36.00 36.79 -7.83
C VAL A 42 35.71 37.92 -6.84
N ARG A 43 36.72 38.46 -6.15
CA ARG A 43 36.53 39.60 -5.22
C ARG A 43 35.97 40.82 -5.94
N THR A 44 36.49 41.11 -7.13
CA THR A 44 36.03 42.25 -7.94
C THR A 44 34.58 42.04 -8.38
N PHE A 45 34.25 40.84 -8.85
CA PHE A 45 32.89 40.47 -9.23
C PHE A 45 31.92 40.56 -8.06
N GLN A 46 32.30 40.06 -6.89
CA GLN A 46 31.52 40.13 -5.68
C GLN A 46 31.26 41.58 -5.26
N GLY A 47 32.30 42.41 -5.18
CA GLY A 47 32.17 43.83 -4.86
C GLY A 47 31.28 44.58 -5.85
N ALA A 48 31.42 44.31 -7.15
CA ALA A 48 30.59 44.90 -8.20
C ALA A 48 29.11 44.45 -8.14
N ASN A 49 28.80 43.33 -7.49
CA ASN A 49 27.46 42.75 -7.40
C ASN A 49 26.84 42.83 -5.98
N GLY A 50 27.39 43.67 -5.10
CA GLY A 50 26.86 43.88 -3.74
C GLY A 50 27.05 42.67 -2.82
N LEU A 51 28.03 41.82 -3.10
CA LEU A 51 28.43 40.70 -2.25
C LEU A 51 29.68 41.06 -1.45
N ALA A 52 29.93 40.33 -0.36
CA ALA A 52 31.21 40.42 0.35
C ALA A 52 32.36 40.01 -0.59
N ALA A 53 33.35 40.88 -0.78
CA ALA A 53 34.52 40.65 -1.64
C ALA A 53 35.57 39.74 -0.97
N ASP A 54 35.11 38.59 -0.48
CA ASP A 54 35.90 37.63 0.28
C ASP A 54 36.71 36.65 -0.59
N GLY A 55 36.45 36.62 -1.90
CA GLY A 55 37.16 35.77 -2.86
C GLY A 55 36.68 34.33 -2.87
N ILE A 56 35.56 34.04 -2.19
CA ILE A 56 34.99 32.71 -2.03
C ILE A 56 33.76 32.56 -2.94
N VAL A 57 33.79 31.58 -3.84
CA VAL A 57 32.67 31.31 -4.74
C VAL A 57 31.70 30.34 -4.08
N GLY A 58 30.76 30.92 -3.34
CA GLY A 58 29.60 30.22 -2.78
C GLY A 58 28.31 30.44 -3.56
N PRO A 59 27.18 29.90 -3.09
CA PRO A 59 25.89 29.96 -3.78
C PRO A 59 25.44 31.37 -4.16
N LYS A 60 25.73 32.38 -3.32
CA LYS A 60 25.42 33.79 -3.62
C LYS A 60 26.23 34.31 -4.82
N THR A 61 27.53 33.99 -4.86
CA THR A 61 28.41 34.34 -5.98
C THR A 61 27.99 33.59 -7.24
N LEU A 62 27.67 32.29 -7.14
CA LEU A 62 27.19 31.47 -8.27
C LEU A 62 25.84 31.94 -8.81
N ALA A 63 24.90 32.33 -7.95
CA ALA A 63 23.59 32.86 -8.37
C ALA A 63 23.73 34.15 -9.18
N LYS A 64 24.74 34.98 -8.89
CA LYS A 64 25.07 36.18 -9.67
C LYS A 64 25.84 35.87 -10.95
N LEU A 65 26.61 34.78 -11.00
CA LEU A 65 27.35 34.32 -12.19
C LEU A 65 26.47 33.55 -13.19
N ALA A 66 25.33 33.02 -12.73
CA ALA A 66 24.40 32.29 -13.57
C ALA A 66 23.67 33.24 -14.55
N PRO A 67 23.52 32.88 -15.84
CA PRO A 67 22.65 33.62 -16.73
C PRO A 67 21.20 33.53 -16.22
N VAL A 68 20.57 34.69 -16.05
CA VAL A 68 19.20 34.82 -15.53
C VAL A 68 18.22 34.10 -16.46
N THR A 69 17.70 32.95 -16.05
CA THR A 69 16.40 32.46 -16.50
C THR A 69 15.36 32.96 -15.49
N SER A 70 14.56 33.91 -15.96
CA SER A 70 13.60 34.73 -15.23
C SER A 70 12.71 33.98 -14.23
N GLY A 71 12.54 34.59 -13.06
CA GLY A 71 11.63 34.16 -12.00
C GLY A 71 11.74 35.09 -10.79
N THR A 72 11.33 36.33 -10.98
CA THR A 72 11.45 37.50 -10.12
C THR A 72 10.77 37.35 -8.75
N ALA A 73 11.49 37.64 -7.66
CA ALA A 73 10.97 38.35 -6.49
C ALA A 73 12.10 39.09 -5.74
N THR A 74 11.79 40.35 -5.44
CA THR A 74 12.66 41.45 -5.00
C THR A 74 13.04 41.36 -3.50
N SER A 75 14.28 41.74 -3.20
CA SER A 75 14.91 41.98 -1.88
C SER A 75 14.42 43.29 -1.23
N GLU A 76 14.31 43.44 0.09
CA GLU A 76 15.33 43.86 1.08
C GLU A 76 14.60 44.06 2.44
N GLU A 77 15.14 44.05 3.65
CA GLU A 77 16.40 43.61 4.29
C GLU A 77 16.26 43.96 5.80
N LYS A 78 16.61 43.06 6.74
CA LYS A 78 17.51 43.38 7.88
C LYS A 78 18.02 42.15 8.64
N THR A 79 19.33 41.96 8.47
CA THR A 79 20.37 41.55 9.43
C THR A 79 20.43 40.12 10.03
N VAL A 80 21.55 39.49 9.63
CA VAL A 80 22.43 38.53 10.32
C VAL A 80 21.80 37.17 10.64
N GLY A 81 22.24 36.12 9.93
CA GLY A 81 21.79 34.76 10.16
C GLY A 81 22.90 33.71 10.02
N PRO A 82 22.86 32.64 10.84
CA PRO A 82 24.00 31.79 11.19
C PRO A 82 24.13 30.56 10.29
N ALA A 83 25.32 29.96 10.28
CA ALA A 83 25.67 28.80 9.46
C ALA A 83 25.14 27.48 10.08
N VAL A 84 24.31 26.74 9.34
CA VAL A 84 23.82 25.40 9.68
C VAL A 84 24.87 24.33 9.34
N ASP A 85 24.91 23.27 10.16
CA ASP A 85 25.63 21.99 10.01
C ASP A 85 25.83 21.56 8.53
N THR A 86 26.98 21.89 7.94
CA THR A 86 27.28 21.52 6.54
C THR A 86 27.86 20.12 6.47
N VAL A 87 26.97 19.14 6.53
CA VAL A 87 27.22 17.78 6.06
C VAL A 87 26.49 17.63 4.72
N ALA A 88 27.12 17.11 3.67
CA ALA A 88 26.68 17.17 2.27
C ALA A 88 25.39 16.35 1.94
N THR A 89 24.65 15.97 2.97
CA THR A 89 23.65 14.90 2.97
C THR A 89 22.46 15.24 3.91
N ALA A 90 22.17 16.54 4.11
CA ALA A 90 21.09 17.05 4.96
C ALA A 90 19.99 17.75 4.16
N SER A 91 18.72 17.43 4.43
CA SER A 91 17.55 18.20 4.00
C SER A 91 17.27 19.32 4.98
N ILE A 92 17.56 20.56 4.59
CA ILE A 92 17.16 21.76 5.33
C ILE A 92 15.81 22.24 4.78
N VAL A 93 14.82 22.40 5.64
CA VAL A 93 13.44 22.67 5.23
C VAL A 93 12.78 23.76 6.08
N ASP A 94 11.95 24.58 5.46
CA ASP A 94 11.23 25.69 6.11
C ASP A 94 9.71 25.62 5.89
N ASN A 95 9.20 24.51 5.33
CA ASN A 95 7.79 24.31 5.05
C ASN A 95 7.39 22.83 5.19
N ASN A 96 6.09 22.59 5.29
CA ASN A 96 5.53 21.27 5.57
C ASN A 96 5.81 20.25 4.46
N ALA A 97 5.65 20.63 3.19
CA ALA A 97 5.76 19.72 2.06
C ALA A 97 7.19 19.19 1.90
N ASP A 98 8.18 20.09 2.03
CA ASP A 98 9.59 19.71 1.98
C ASP A 98 9.99 18.87 3.19
N PHE A 99 9.45 19.18 4.38
CA PHE A 99 9.69 18.37 5.58
C PHE A 99 9.15 16.94 5.43
N GLU A 100 7.92 16.76 4.94
CA GLU A 100 7.35 15.42 4.66
C GLU A 100 8.22 14.62 3.69
N LYS A 101 8.70 15.27 2.62
CA LYS A 101 9.63 14.62 1.67
C LYS A 101 10.96 14.25 2.32
N ALA A 102 11.50 15.13 3.17
CA ALA A 102 12.78 14.93 3.84
C ALA A 102 12.78 13.74 4.82
N ILE A 103 11.68 13.53 5.54
CA ILE A 103 11.54 12.42 6.49
C ILE A 103 11.07 11.10 5.83
N GLY A 104 10.70 11.13 4.55
CA GLY A 104 10.32 9.95 3.78
C GLY A 104 11.50 9.09 3.33
N LYS A 105 11.18 7.92 2.75
CA LYS A 105 12.13 6.91 2.28
C LYS A 105 13.18 7.40 1.27
N ASP A 106 12.83 8.41 0.47
CA ASP A 106 13.68 8.98 -0.58
C ASP A 106 14.37 10.29 -0.11
N GLY A 107 14.31 10.57 1.19
CA GLY A 107 14.97 11.74 1.79
C GLY A 107 16.47 11.54 1.97
N PHE A 108 17.05 12.25 2.94
CA PHE A 108 18.45 12.13 3.31
C PHE A 108 18.59 11.80 4.80
N TRP A 109 19.75 11.30 5.26
CA TRP A 109 19.88 10.87 6.66
C TRP A 109 19.54 11.94 7.71
N LEU A 110 19.66 13.24 7.39
CA LEU A 110 19.28 14.37 8.24
C LEU A 110 18.13 15.19 7.64
N ALA A 111 17.04 15.39 8.39
CA ALA A 111 16.00 16.39 8.13
C ALA A 111 16.04 17.47 9.22
N ALA A 112 16.40 18.71 8.85
CA ALA A 112 16.51 19.84 9.76
C ALA A 112 15.48 20.91 9.41
N THR A 113 14.69 21.35 10.39
CA THR A 113 13.75 22.44 10.18
C THR A 113 14.31 23.79 10.65
N LEU A 114 13.91 24.86 9.97
CA LEU A 114 14.30 26.24 10.28
C LEU A 114 13.22 27.03 11.02
N LYS A 115 12.05 26.42 11.29
CA LYS A 115 10.93 27.07 12.00
C LYS A 115 9.96 26.04 12.57
N ASP A 116 9.00 26.51 13.35
CA ASP A 116 7.89 25.67 13.81
C ASP A 116 7.04 25.16 12.63
N LEU A 117 6.69 23.86 12.67
CA LEU A 117 5.85 23.21 11.66
C LEU A 117 4.63 22.56 12.33
N THR A 118 3.47 22.63 11.68
CA THR A 118 2.22 22.06 12.19
C THR A 118 1.51 21.26 11.10
N PHE A 119 1.18 20.02 11.40
CA PHE A 119 0.53 19.06 10.51
C PHE A 119 -0.81 18.62 11.08
N THR A 120 -1.81 18.48 10.21
CA THR A 120 -3.11 17.87 10.53
C THR A 120 -3.13 16.36 10.23
N THR A 121 -2.09 15.85 9.57
CA THR A 121 -1.93 14.47 9.13
C THR A 121 -0.81 13.77 9.92
N PRO A 122 -0.87 12.43 10.08
CA PRO A 122 0.23 11.66 10.65
C PRO A 122 1.51 11.74 9.80
N LEU A 123 2.66 11.78 10.46
CA LEU A 123 3.99 11.76 9.85
C LEU A 123 4.65 10.39 10.01
N VAL A 124 5.54 10.05 9.07
CA VAL A 124 6.33 8.82 9.10
C VAL A 124 7.79 9.14 8.79
N LEU A 125 8.69 8.82 9.72
CA LEU A 125 10.14 8.81 9.51
C LEU A 125 10.53 7.44 8.97
N ASP A 126 10.83 7.38 7.68
CA ASP A 126 11.11 6.15 6.93
C ASP A 126 12.47 6.23 6.21
N GLY A 127 12.95 5.07 5.75
CA GLY A 127 14.19 4.86 5.02
C GLY A 127 15.36 4.41 5.91
N ASN A 128 16.30 3.68 5.31
CA ASN A 128 17.53 3.22 5.94
C ASN A 128 18.69 4.05 5.42
N PHE A 129 19.36 4.76 6.31
CA PHE A 129 20.42 5.68 5.95
C PHE A 129 21.67 5.41 6.75
N VAL A 130 22.81 5.74 6.16
CA VAL A 130 24.10 5.80 6.84
C VAL A 130 24.56 7.25 6.91
N ASN A 131 25.19 7.62 8.02
CA ASN A 131 25.90 8.89 8.10
C ASN A 131 27.24 8.83 7.35
N ASP A 132 27.94 9.94 7.32
CA ASP A 132 29.25 10.08 6.67
C ASP A 132 30.34 9.14 7.25
N ASP A 133 30.15 8.63 8.47
CA ASP A 133 31.03 7.61 9.10
C ASP A 133 30.68 6.18 8.68
N GLY A 134 29.71 5.98 7.78
CA GLY A 134 29.24 4.68 7.33
C GLY A 134 28.38 3.94 8.36
N LYS A 135 27.92 4.61 9.43
CA LYS A 135 27.07 4.01 10.46
C LYS A 135 25.61 4.30 10.16
N GLU A 136 24.76 3.30 10.41
CA GLU A 136 23.31 3.47 10.34
C GLU A 136 22.85 4.62 11.24
N ALA A 137 22.18 5.62 10.67
CA ALA A 137 21.75 6.81 11.38
C ALA A 137 20.62 7.53 10.62
N ARG A 138 19.66 8.05 11.38
CA ARG A 138 18.61 8.96 10.88
C ARG A 138 18.37 10.07 11.89
N LYS A 139 18.24 11.33 11.47
CA LYS A 139 18.13 12.48 12.40
C LYS A 139 17.02 13.44 11.96
N ILE A 140 16.08 13.73 12.85
CA ILE A 140 15.21 14.90 12.79
C ILE A 140 15.80 15.94 13.74
N ALA A 141 16.25 17.07 13.19
CA ALA A 141 16.79 18.19 13.95
C ALA A 141 15.75 19.32 14.02
N LEU A 142 15.29 19.61 15.24
CA LEU A 142 14.36 20.71 15.52
C LEU A 142 15.11 21.94 16.07
N TYR A 143 16.26 22.26 15.48
CA TYR A 143 17.14 23.33 15.95
C TYR A 143 18.06 23.84 14.85
N THR A 144 18.54 25.07 15.02
CA THR A 144 19.70 25.63 14.30
C THR A 144 20.92 25.66 15.23
N GLN A 145 22.11 25.73 14.64
CA GLN A 145 23.36 25.88 15.37
C GLN A 145 24.29 26.87 14.66
N ASP A 146 25.33 27.34 15.33
CA ASP A 146 26.41 28.14 14.73
C ASP A 146 27.54 27.24 14.19
N ALA A 147 28.61 27.87 13.69
CA ALA A 147 29.80 27.20 13.18
C ALA A 147 30.57 26.43 14.26
N ASP A 148 30.36 26.74 15.55
CA ASP A 148 30.97 26.07 16.69
C ASP A 148 30.06 24.97 17.28
N HIS A 149 28.94 24.66 16.60
CA HIS A 149 27.92 23.70 17.00
C HIS A 149 27.13 24.06 18.26
N ASN A 150 27.10 25.33 18.64
CA ASN A 150 26.20 25.80 19.69
C ASN A 150 24.79 25.90 19.14
N VAL A 151 23.81 25.34 19.86
CA VAL A 151 22.40 25.48 19.49
C VAL A 151 21.98 26.94 19.61
N ILE A 152 21.43 27.50 18.54
CA ILE A 152 20.98 28.90 18.47
C ILE A 152 19.47 28.97 18.71
N ASP A 153 18.70 28.22 17.92
CA ASP A 153 17.24 28.19 18.01
C ASP A 153 16.72 26.77 18.21
N ASN A 154 15.53 26.66 18.79
CA ASN A 154 14.79 25.41 18.96
C ASN A 154 13.39 25.58 18.40
N PHE A 155 12.87 24.55 17.73
CA PHE A 155 11.59 24.59 17.04
C PHE A 155 10.62 23.53 17.54
N THR A 156 9.34 23.79 17.32
CA THR A 156 8.24 22.90 17.64
C THR A 156 7.70 22.24 16.38
N LEU A 157 7.69 20.91 16.36
CA LEU A 157 6.98 20.10 15.38
C LEU A 157 5.66 19.62 15.99
N LYS A 158 4.53 19.98 15.39
CA LYS A 158 3.20 19.50 15.81
C LYS A 158 2.62 18.57 14.75
N ALA A 159 2.22 17.37 15.14
CA ALA A 159 1.47 16.45 14.29
C ALA A 159 0.62 15.53 15.19
N PRO A 160 -0.56 15.06 14.76
CA PRO A 160 -1.35 14.13 15.57
C PRO A 160 -0.57 12.85 15.94
N LYS A 161 0.32 12.40 15.05
CA LYS A 161 1.10 11.16 15.19
C LYS A 161 2.42 11.28 14.42
N LEU A 162 3.53 10.81 14.99
CA LEU A 162 4.81 10.58 14.29
C LEU A 162 5.22 9.12 14.44
N THR A 163 5.39 8.41 13.32
CA THR A 163 5.82 7.00 13.31
C THR A 163 7.27 6.90 12.90
N ILE A 164 8.08 6.18 13.68
CA ILE A 164 9.49 5.93 13.42
C ILE A 164 9.63 4.52 12.86
N GLN A 165 10.06 4.41 11.61
CA GLN A 165 10.37 3.16 10.92
C GLN A 165 11.87 3.02 10.62
N SER A 166 12.61 4.13 10.58
CA SER A 166 14.06 4.13 10.41
C SER A 166 14.80 3.64 11.68
N PRO A 167 15.65 2.61 11.58
CA PRO A 167 16.48 2.16 12.69
C PRO A 167 17.58 3.19 13.00
N SER A 168 18.09 3.16 14.24
CA SER A 168 19.12 4.09 14.73
C SER A 168 18.76 5.58 14.51
N GLY A 169 17.46 5.87 14.53
CA GLY A 169 16.93 7.22 14.36
C GLY A 169 17.04 8.08 15.62
N ARG A 170 17.02 9.40 15.46
CA ARG A 170 16.99 10.34 16.58
C ARG A 170 16.10 11.54 16.31
N LEU A 171 15.29 11.91 17.29
CA LEU A 171 14.66 13.22 17.40
C LEU A 171 15.50 14.08 18.35
N GLN A 172 16.00 15.23 17.87
CA GLN A 172 17.00 16.01 18.58
C GLN A 172 16.65 17.49 18.73
N ASN A 173 16.79 17.98 19.97
CA ASN A 173 16.46 19.33 20.42
C ASN A 173 14.99 19.72 20.14
N GLY A 174 14.59 20.94 20.50
CA GLY A 174 13.23 21.42 20.24
C GLY A 174 12.12 20.66 20.97
N ALA A 175 10.92 20.70 20.39
CA ALA A 175 9.74 20.05 20.94
C ALA A 175 8.92 19.32 19.88
N PHE A 176 8.34 18.18 20.24
CA PHE A 176 7.32 17.50 19.47
C PHE A 176 5.99 17.48 20.24
N VAL A 177 4.90 17.86 19.58
CA VAL A 177 3.53 17.80 20.13
C VAL A 177 2.74 16.81 19.30
N GLY A 178 2.35 15.69 19.92
CA GLY A 178 1.74 14.54 19.26
C GLY A 178 2.15 13.22 19.89
N ASP A 179 1.47 12.14 19.49
CA ASP A 179 1.87 10.79 19.91
C ASP A 179 3.02 10.26 19.04
N LEU A 180 4.03 9.68 19.68
CA LEU A 180 5.24 9.17 19.03
C LEU A 180 5.23 7.64 19.03
N TYR A 181 5.38 7.03 17.86
CA TYR A 181 5.33 5.58 17.69
C TYR A 181 6.69 5.07 17.18
N VAL A 182 7.46 4.48 18.08
CA VAL A 182 8.80 3.94 17.82
C VAL A 182 8.69 2.47 17.39
N ASN A 183 8.64 2.24 16.07
CA ASN A 183 8.56 0.91 15.46
C ASN A 183 9.91 0.43 14.88
N ALA A 184 11.02 1.05 15.28
CA ALA A 184 12.37 0.75 14.80
C ALA A 184 13.37 0.69 15.96
N ALA A 185 14.37 -0.17 15.84
CA ALA A 185 15.37 -0.39 16.88
C ALA A 185 16.28 0.84 17.08
N LYS A 186 16.81 0.98 18.30
CA LYS A 186 17.83 1.99 18.66
C LYS A 186 17.42 3.46 18.47
N PHE A 187 16.12 3.76 18.50
CA PHE A 187 15.67 5.14 18.39
C PHE A 187 15.97 5.95 19.66
N GLU A 188 16.42 7.20 19.49
CA GLU A 188 16.78 8.08 20.60
C GLU A 188 15.98 9.41 20.59
N ILE A 189 15.48 9.80 21.76
CA ILE A 189 14.99 11.16 22.01
C ILE A 189 16.09 11.89 22.77
N ARG A 190 16.67 12.94 22.16
CA ARG A 190 17.81 13.66 22.73
C ARG A 190 17.50 15.14 22.88
N ASN A 191 17.66 15.69 24.09
CA ASN A 191 17.42 17.12 24.37
C ASN A 191 16.04 17.62 23.91
N THR A 192 15.06 16.73 23.72
CA THR A 192 13.77 17.06 23.11
C THR A 192 12.68 16.93 24.16
N LYS A 193 11.71 17.86 24.12
CA LYS A 193 10.45 17.75 24.85
C LYS A 193 9.38 17.11 23.97
N VAL A 194 8.78 16.01 24.39
CA VAL A 194 7.60 15.40 23.76
C VAL A 194 6.37 15.70 24.63
N THR A 195 5.34 16.32 24.08
CA THR A 195 4.02 16.45 24.71
C THR A 195 3.06 15.51 23.99
N GLY A 196 2.74 14.39 24.64
CA GLY A 196 2.04 13.24 24.05
C GLY A 196 2.61 11.92 24.57
N ASN A 197 1.96 10.81 24.22
CA ASN A 197 2.39 9.47 24.63
C ASN A 197 3.45 8.93 23.67
N VAL A 198 4.36 8.11 24.19
CA VAL A 198 5.38 7.41 23.40
C VAL A 198 5.12 5.91 23.43
N TYR A 199 5.04 5.28 22.27
CA TYR A 199 4.79 3.85 22.12
C TYR A 199 6.01 3.18 21.49
N VAL A 200 6.62 2.22 22.16
CA VAL A 200 7.88 1.60 21.76
C VAL A 200 7.68 0.10 21.54
N SER A 201 7.92 -0.38 20.32
CA SER A 201 7.80 -1.81 20.00
C SER A 201 9.13 -2.53 19.82
N GLU A 202 10.23 -1.79 19.68
CA GLU A 202 11.57 -2.33 19.40
C GLU A 202 12.57 -2.05 20.51
N ALA A 203 13.60 -2.89 20.60
CA ALA A 203 14.65 -2.75 21.60
C ALA A 203 15.59 -1.57 21.32
N GLY A 204 16.23 -1.06 22.39
CA GLY A 204 17.25 -0.01 22.31
C GLY A 204 16.71 1.41 22.30
N PHE A 205 15.44 1.62 22.67
CA PHE A 205 14.89 2.97 22.86
C PHE A 205 15.69 3.74 23.91
N LYS A 206 16.09 4.96 23.59
CA LYS A 206 16.93 5.77 24.46
C LYS A 206 16.37 7.17 24.70
N MET A 207 16.44 7.64 25.93
CA MET A 207 16.22 9.04 26.30
C MET A 207 17.53 9.63 26.84
N THR A 208 17.92 10.78 26.29
CA THR A 208 19.11 11.51 26.73
C THR A 208 18.77 12.97 26.92
N ASN A 209 18.72 13.42 28.18
CA ASN A 209 18.28 14.75 28.57
C ASN A 209 16.93 15.14 27.92
N ALA A 210 15.98 14.21 27.88
CA ALA A 210 14.69 14.37 27.22
C ALA A 210 13.53 14.43 28.21
N LYS A 211 12.44 15.10 27.84
CA LYS A 211 11.23 15.20 28.67
C LYS A 211 10.03 14.66 27.91
N ILE A 212 9.29 13.72 28.50
CA ILE A 212 8.00 13.26 27.99
C ILE A 212 6.91 13.73 28.95
N GLU A 213 6.03 14.61 28.47
CA GLU A 213 4.78 14.99 29.12
C GLU A 213 3.67 14.06 28.61
N GLY A 214 3.67 12.83 29.13
CA GLY A 214 2.82 11.72 28.73
C GLY A 214 3.35 10.39 29.30
N SER A 215 2.75 9.28 28.91
CA SER A 215 3.18 7.93 29.29
C SER A 215 4.08 7.29 28.21
N VAL A 216 4.90 6.33 28.62
CA VAL A 216 5.68 5.48 27.72
C VAL A 216 5.11 4.07 27.74
N HIS A 217 4.70 3.56 26.59
CA HIS A 217 4.08 2.25 26.42
C HIS A 217 5.01 1.32 25.65
N PHE A 218 5.56 0.31 26.30
CA PHE A 218 6.37 -0.73 25.67
C PHE A 218 5.48 -1.88 25.21
N THR A 219 5.46 -2.20 23.91
CA THR A 219 4.61 -3.28 23.37
C THR A 219 5.27 -4.66 23.40
N THR A 220 6.55 -4.73 23.78
CA THR A 220 7.30 -5.97 23.97
C THR A 220 8.14 -5.89 25.23
N GLN A 221 8.35 -7.02 25.90
CA GLN A 221 9.22 -7.08 27.08
C GLN A 221 10.66 -6.67 26.73
N ALA A 222 11.15 -7.09 25.56
CA ALA A 222 12.49 -6.71 25.07
C ALA A 222 12.64 -5.20 24.87
N ALA A 223 11.59 -4.49 24.41
CA ALA A 223 11.61 -3.05 24.29
C ALA A 223 11.71 -2.37 25.66
N LYS A 224 10.98 -2.88 26.67
CA LYS A 224 11.02 -2.37 28.04
C LYS A 224 12.38 -2.60 28.69
N ASP A 225 12.89 -3.83 28.62
CA ASP A 225 14.16 -4.22 29.25
C ASP A 225 15.36 -3.53 28.59
N GLY A 226 15.28 -3.30 27.28
CA GLY A 226 16.32 -2.63 26.50
C GLY A 226 16.24 -1.10 26.50
N ALA A 227 15.29 -0.50 27.22
CA ALA A 227 15.14 0.95 27.26
C ALA A 227 16.21 1.60 28.15
N ILE A 228 16.87 2.65 27.65
CA ILE A 228 17.92 3.39 28.36
C ILE A 228 17.45 4.81 28.61
N ILE A 229 17.22 5.18 29.87
CA ILE A 229 16.78 6.52 30.26
C ILE A 229 17.84 7.12 31.18
N ASP A 230 18.47 8.21 30.74
CA ASP A 230 19.48 8.87 31.54
C ASP A 230 18.88 9.63 32.74
N ALA A 231 19.72 9.96 33.73
CA ALA A 231 19.27 10.62 34.96
C ALA A 231 18.68 12.03 34.75
N LYS A 232 18.93 12.65 33.59
CA LYS A 232 18.39 13.97 33.24
C LYS A 232 17.03 13.88 32.54
N SER A 233 16.63 12.69 32.11
CA SER A 233 15.39 12.48 31.40
C SER A 233 14.22 12.29 32.36
N THR A 234 13.04 12.75 31.96
CA THR A 234 11.82 12.66 32.78
C THR A 234 10.62 12.20 31.96
N VAL A 235 9.75 11.41 32.58
CA VAL A 235 8.44 11.00 32.05
C VAL A 235 7.40 11.36 33.11
N SER A 236 6.40 12.16 32.75
CA SER A 236 5.37 12.59 33.72
C SER A 236 4.31 11.52 33.98
N GLY A 237 4.07 10.64 33.00
CA GLY A 237 3.15 9.51 33.10
C GLY A 237 3.85 8.21 33.51
N GLU A 238 3.18 7.08 33.29
CA GLU A 238 3.70 5.77 33.63
C GLU A 238 4.52 5.17 32.48
N MET A 239 5.49 4.32 32.84
CA MET A 239 6.19 3.44 31.90
C MET A 239 5.57 2.04 31.96
N ILE A 240 4.72 1.72 30.99
CA ILE A 240 3.83 0.55 31.03
C ILE A 240 4.28 -0.48 30.00
N LEU A 241 4.28 -1.76 30.36
CA LEU A 241 4.32 -2.85 29.39
C LEU A 241 2.89 -3.10 28.91
N VAL A 242 2.58 -2.80 27.65
CA VAL A 242 1.27 -3.10 27.07
C VAL A 242 1.27 -4.51 26.50
N GLN A 243 0.22 -5.26 26.80
CA GLN A 243 0.10 -6.64 26.36
C GLN A 243 -0.88 -6.76 25.18
N PRO A 244 -0.55 -7.59 24.18
CA PRO A 244 -1.49 -7.99 23.14
C PRO A 244 -2.56 -8.93 23.70
N ASP A 245 -3.77 -8.91 23.13
CA ASP A 245 -4.83 -9.88 23.47
C ASP A 245 -4.50 -11.24 22.83
N VAL A 246 -3.84 -12.18 23.54
CA VAL A 246 -3.40 -13.47 22.97
C VAL A 246 -3.41 -14.65 23.94
N VAL A 247 -3.39 -15.86 23.38
CA VAL A 247 -3.25 -17.12 24.14
C VAL A 247 -1.86 -17.76 24.10
N THR A 248 -0.98 -17.36 23.17
CA THR A 248 0.45 -17.75 23.08
C THR A 248 1.23 -16.78 22.17
N THR A 249 2.57 -16.83 22.19
CA THR A 249 3.46 -16.02 21.32
C THR A 249 3.21 -16.21 19.82
N ALA A 250 2.75 -17.39 19.38
CA ALA A 250 2.43 -17.67 17.97
C ALA A 250 1.20 -16.90 17.45
N SER A 251 0.48 -16.20 18.33
CA SER A 251 -0.65 -15.34 18.00
C SER A 251 -0.22 -13.87 17.75
N LEU A 252 1.07 -13.56 17.86
CA LEU A 252 1.61 -12.21 17.74
C LEU A 252 2.22 -11.97 16.37
N VAL A 253 1.83 -10.87 15.73
CA VAL A 253 2.27 -10.53 14.39
C VAL A 253 2.75 -9.08 14.34
N ASP A 254 3.98 -8.89 13.87
CA ASP A 254 4.64 -7.59 13.78
C ASP A 254 4.99 -7.19 12.34
N ASN A 255 4.78 -8.10 11.39
CA ASN A 255 5.04 -7.91 9.97
C ASN A 255 4.03 -8.67 9.11
N ALA A 256 4.05 -8.41 7.80
CA ALA A 256 3.11 -8.99 6.85
C ALA A 256 3.23 -10.52 6.74
N ASP A 257 4.44 -11.07 6.76
CA ASP A 257 4.64 -12.52 6.63
C ASP A 257 4.14 -13.28 7.88
N ALA A 258 4.41 -12.73 9.06
CA ALA A 258 3.88 -13.25 10.32
C ALA A 258 2.34 -13.19 10.34
N MET A 259 1.76 -12.09 9.85
CA MET A 259 0.30 -11.95 9.70
C MET A 259 -0.26 -13.02 8.75
N THR A 260 0.33 -13.18 7.57
CA THR A 260 -0.08 -14.21 6.61
C THR A 260 0.03 -15.61 7.19
N ALA A 261 1.11 -15.92 7.92
CA ALA A 261 1.28 -17.22 8.57
C ALA A 261 0.22 -17.45 9.66
N GLY A 262 -0.04 -16.45 10.51
CA GLY A 262 -1.01 -16.55 11.60
C GLY A 262 -2.44 -16.75 11.12
N LEU A 263 -2.80 -16.23 9.93
CA LEU A 263 -4.15 -16.26 9.35
C LEU A 263 -4.48 -17.53 8.54
N LYS A 264 -3.54 -18.47 8.45
CA LYS A 264 -3.78 -19.79 7.84
C LYS A 264 -4.68 -20.68 8.70
N SER A 265 -5.15 -21.77 8.10
CA SER A 265 -6.04 -22.75 8.74
C SER A 265 -5.41 -23.52 9.90
N ASP A 266 -4.08 -23.61 9.95
CA ASP A 266 -3.30 -24.22 11.04
C ASP A 266 -2.83 -23.19 12.10
N GLY A 267 -3.28 -21.94 11.98
CA GLY A 267 -2.97 -20.86 12.91
C GLY A 267 -3.65 -20.99 14.29
N LYS A 268 -3.83 -19.87 14.97
CA LYS A 268 -4.50 -19.78 16.28
C LYS A 268 -5.75 -18.95 16.22
N TRP A 269 -6.74 -19.24 17.07
CA TRP A 269 -8.05 -18.58 17.04
C TRP A 269 -7.96 -17.04 17.15
N ILE A 270 -6.88 -16.51 17.74
CA ILE A 270 -6.59 -15.08 17.85
C ILE A 270 -5.26 -14.74 17.14
N VAL A 271 -5.26 -13.61 16.44
CA VAL A 271 -4.06 -13.00 15.85
C VAL A 271 -4.04 -11.53 16.24
N ALA A 272 -3.01 -11.10 16.96
CA ALA A 272 -2.87 -9.76 17.48
C ALA A 272 -1.69 -9.03 16.84
N ALA A 273 -1.98 -7.88 16.24
CA ALA A 273 -0.97 -7.01 15.68
C ALA A 273 -0.18 -6.31 16.80
N LEU A 274 1.13 -6.18 16.62
CA LEU A 274 2.03 -5.45 17.52
C LEU A 274 2.38 -4.05 17.02
N ARG A 275 2.10 -3.76 15.75
CA ARG A 275 2.36 -2.48 15.08
C ARG A 275 1.44 -2.33 13.86
N ASP A 276 1.54 -1.18 13.21
CA ASP A 276 0.91 -0.98 11.91
C ASP A 276 1.57 -1.91 10.87
N ILE A 277 0.77 -2.66 10.12
CA ILE A 277 1.22 -3.63 9.13
C ILE A 277 0.73 -3.18 7.75
N LYS A 278 1.63 -3.18 6.77
CA LYS A 278 1.31 -2.88 5.37
C LYS A 278 1.77 -4.04 4.48
N THR A 279 0.92 -4.42 3.53
CA THR A 279 1.22 -5.40 2.49
C THR A 279 0.57 -5.00 1.18
N ASP A 280 1.21 -5.31 0.07
CA ASP A 280 0.68 -5.21 -1.29
C ASP A 280 -0.06 -6.48 -1.72
N LYS A 281 0.03 -7.55 -0.93
CA LYS A 281 -0.64 -8.84 -1.17
C LYS A 281 -2.05 -8.84 -0.56
N GLU A 282 -2.93 -9.64 -1.15
CA GLU A 282 -4.21 -9.94 -0.50
C GLU A 282 -4.00 -10.70 0.81
N VAL A 283 -4.86 -10.43 1.80
CA VAL A 283 -4.88 -11.13 3.07
C VAL A 283 -6.00 -12.18 3.02
N VAL A 284 -5.72 -13.41 3.45
CA VAL A 284 -6.73 -14.48 3.44
C VAL A 284 -6.84 -15.07 4.84
N ILE A 285 -8.06 -15.06 5.40
CA ILE A 285 -8.37 -15.54 6.74
C ILE A 285 -9.11 -16.87 6.62
N ASN A 286 -8.43 -17.97 6.94
CA ASN A 286 -8.93 -19.33 6.79
C ASN A 286 -9.00 -20.08 8.12
N GLY A 287 -9.72 -21.21 8.11
CA GLY A 287 -9.80 -22.16 9.21
C GLY A 287 -11.01 -21.98 10.12
N THR A 288 -11.24 -22.95 10.99
CA THR A 288 -12.29 -22.95 12.01
C THR A 288 -11.65 -23.17 13.36
N PHE A 289 -11.87 -22.27 14.30
CA PHE A 289 -11.18 -22.28 15.59
C PHE A 289 -12.17 -22.15 16.74
N THR A 290 -11.79 -22.70 17.89
CA THR A 290 -12.53 -22.56 19.15
C THR A 290 -11.69 -21.73 20.12
N ASP A 291 -12.33 -20.98 21.02
CA ASP A 291 -11.62 -20.24 22.09
C ASP A 291 -11.47 -21.06 23.38
N GLY A 292 -11.71 -22.37 23.31
CA GLY A 292 -11.71 -23.27 24.45
C GLY A 292 -12.91 -23.12 25.39
N LYS A 293 -13.88 -22.26 25.07
CA LYS A 293 -15.13 -22.14 25.84
C LYS A 293 -16.25 -22.95 25.22
N LYS A 294 -17.21 -23.32 26.06
CA LYS A 294 -18.42 -24.03 25.67
C LYS A 294 -19.65 -23.12 25.81
N ASP A 295 -20.63 -23.30 24.92
CA ASP A 295 -21.94 -22.66 25.04
C ASP A 295 -22.78 -23.29 26.17
N ALA A 296 -24.01 -22.80 26.35
CA ALA A 296 -24.90 -23.28 27.43
C ALA A 296 -25.29 -24.76 27.25
N GLU A 297 -25.24 -25.24 26.00
CA GLU A 297 -25.51 -26.60 25.57
C GLU A 297 -24.26 -27.50 25.61
N GLY A 298 -23.09 -26.96 25.96
CA GLY A 298 -21.83 -27.70 26.10
C GLY A 298 -21.02 -27.87 24.80
N ASN A 299 -21.43 -27.25 23.68
CA ASN A 299 -20.70 -27.28 22.41
C ASN A 299 -19.58 -26.23 22.38
N ASP A 300 -18.52 -26.51 21.63
CA ASP A 300 -17.40 -25.58 21.55
C ASP A 300 -17.78 -24.31 20.77
N ILE A 301 -17.42 -23.15 21.33
CA ILE A 301 -17.73 -21.88 20.69
C ILE A 301 -16.71 -21.59 19.59
N ILE A 302 -17.18 -21.63 18.35
CA ILE A 302 -16.38 -21.27 17.17
C ILE A 302 -16.20 -19.76 17.09
N ARG A 303 -14.95 -19.30 17.05
CA ARG A 303 -14.63 -17.88 16.81
C ARG A 303 -13.22 -17.69 16.25
N ARG A 304 -13.06 -16.61 15.49
CA ARG A 304 -11.77 -16.13 15.03
C ARG A 304 -11.63 -14.66 15.39
N LYS A 305 -10.49 -14.21 15.92
CA LYS A 305 -10.26 -12.80 16.26
C LYS A 305 -8.99 -12.27 15.61
N LEU A 306 -9.11 -11.12 14.95
CA LEU A 306 -7.99 -10.27 14.59
C LEU A 306 -8.03 -9.03 15.49
N ALA A 307 -7.04 -8.91 16.38
CA ALA A 307 -6.91 -7.82 17.33
C ALA A 307 -5.90 -6.80 16.79
N PHE A 308 -6.40 -5.64 16.35
CA PHE A 308 -5.57 -4.51 15.93
C PHE A 308 -5.35 -3.55 17.09
N TYR A 309 -5.04 -4.07 18.28
CA TYR A 309 -4.80 -3.25 19.45
C TYR A 309 -3.91 -3.94 20.48
N SER A 310 -3.27 -3.13 21.32
CA SER A 310 -2.72 -3.55 22.60
C SER A 310 -3.61 -3.05 23.73
N GLN A 311 -3.50 -3.70 24.88
CA GLN A 311 -4.25 -3.34 26.08
C GLN A 311 -3.35 -3.31 27.32
N ASP A 312 -3.86 -2.71 28.40
CA ASP A 312 -3.26 -2.79 29.73
C ASP A 312 -3.72 -4.07 30.46
N ASP A 313 -3.22 -4.28 31.68
CA ASP A 313 -3.59 -5.43 32.53
C ASP A 313 -5.08 -5.43 32.92
N LYS A 314 -5.75 -4.28 32.79
CA LYS A 314 -7.19 -4.12 33.04
C LYS A 314 -8.03 -4.29 31.76
N ARG A 315 -7.41 -4.68 30.65
CA ARG A 315 -8.02 -4.85 29.30
C ARG A 315 -8.55 -3.56 28.69
N ASN A 316 -8.06 -2.41 29.13
CA ASN A 316 -8.32 -1.16 28.42
C ASN A 316 -7.43 -1.12 27.18
N ILE A 317 -8.03 -0.80 26.03
CA ILE A 317 -7.27 -0.58 24.80
C ILE A 317 -6.33 0.61 25.01
N THR A 318 -5.03 0.38 24.88
CA THR A 318 -3.97 1.38 25.06
C THR A 318 -3.41 1.92 23.75
N ARG A 319 -3.43 1.10 22.70
CA ARG A 319 -3.01 1.46 21.35
C ARG A 319 -3.84 0.68 20.35
N VAL A 320 -4.15 1.32 19.24
CA VAL A 320 -4.74 0.66 18.09
C VAL A 320 -3.78 0.69 16.90
N PHE A 321 -3.89 -0.29 16.01
CA PHE A 321 -3.00 -0.49 14.88
C PHE A 321 -3.77 -0.43 13.57
N THR A 322 -3.04 -0.12 12.49
CA THR A 322 -3.58 -0.11 11.13
C THR A 322 -3.05 -1.30 10.34
N LEU A 323 -3.94 -2.09 9.75
CA LEU A 323 -3.61 -3.03 8.70
C LEU A 323 -3.95 -2.39 7.34
N THR A 324 -2.97 -2.28 6.45
CA THR A 324 -3.16 -1.83 5.08
C THR A 324 -2.89 -2.97 4.11
N ALA A 325 -3.90 -3.36 3.34
CA ALA A 325 -3.82 -4.37 2.28
C ALA A 325 -4.82 -4.03 1.17
N PRO A 326 -4.59 -4.38 -0.10
CA PRO A 326 -5.56 -4.10 -1.17
C PRO A 326 -6.93 -4.70 -0.89
N LYS A 327 -6.96 -5.93 -0.36
CA LYS A 327 -8.18 -6.61 0.07
C LYS A 327 -7.91 -7.71 1.09
N VAL A 328 -8.94 -8.06 1.87
CA VAL A 328 -8.96 -9.21 2.77
C VAL A 328 -10.12 -10.15 2.47
N TRP A 329 -9.86 -11.45 2.45
CA TRP A 329 -10.86 -12.51 2.35
C TRP A 329 -11.17 -13.09 3.73
N VAL A 330 -12.44 -13.03 4.13
CA VAL A 330 -12.95 -13.58 5.39
C VAL A 330 -13.67 -14.90 5.10
N ASN A 331 -12.92 -16.00 5.17
CA ASN A 331 -13.43 -17.36 4.98
C ASN A 331 -13.64 -18.11 6.30
N SER A 332 -13.09 -17.59 7.40
CA SER A 332 -13.25 -18.18 8.74
C SER A 332 -14.57 -17.70 9.38
N PRO A 333 -15.44 -18.61 9.87
CA PRO A 333 -16.71 -18.25 10.49
C PRO A 333 -16.50 -17.51 11.82
N ASN A 334 -17.46 -16.64 12.16
CA ASN A 334 -17.44 -15.84 13.39
C ASN A 334 -16.14 -15.03 13.56
N THR A 335 -15.58 -14.55 12.45
CA THR A 335 -14.39 -13.69 12.47
C THR A 335 -14.73 -12.33 13.03
N VAL A 336 -13.96 -11.87 14.01
CA VAL A 336 -14.08 -10.56 14.64
C VAL A 336 -12.85 -9.75 14.28
N PHE A 337 -13.06 -8.59 13.65
CA PHE A 337 -12.02 -7.55 13.62
C PHE A 337 -12.27 -6.62 14.81
N GLN A 338 -11.28 -6.53 15.68
CA GLN A 338 -11.41 -5.78 16.92
C GLN A 338 -10.32 -4.72 17.03
N GLY A 339 -10.72 -3.48 17.29
CA GLY A 339 -9.82 -2.32 17.38
C GLY A 339 -9.29 -1.87 16.02
N GLY A 340 -8.63 -0.71 16.00
CA GLY A 340 -7.80 -0.29 14.87
C GLY A 340 -8.52 0.00 13.57
N ILE A 341 -7.71 0.08 12.52
CA ILE A 341 -8.12 0.51 11.19
C ILE A 341 -7.70 -0.56 10.19
N PHE A 342 -8.59 -0.88 9.26
CA PHE A 342 -8.27 -1.67 8.07
C PHE A 342 -8.42 -0.77 6.86
N ASN A 343 -7.33 -0.56 6.11
CA ASN A 343 -7.33 0.15 4.84
C ASN A 343 -7.30 -0.87 3.72
N GLY A 344 -8.41 -1.00 2.99
CA GLY A 344 -8.63 -2.02 1.98
C GLY A 344 -10.07 -2.52 1.91
N ASP A 345 -10.37 -3.31 0.89
CA ASP A 345 -11.69 -3.92 0.72
C ASP A 345 -11.82 -5.25 1.47
N VAL A 346 -12.99 -5.51 2.05
CA VAL A 346 -13.28 -6.74 2.79
C VAL A 346 -14.23 -7.61 1.96
N TYR A 347 -13.84 -8.84 1.67
CA TYR A 347 -14.65 -9.83 0.97
C TYR A 347 -15.05 -10.93 1.95
N VAL A 348 -16.35 -11.05 2.24
CA VAL A 348 -16.88 -11.90 3.30
C VAL A 348 -17.60 -13.10 2.69
N ASN A 349 -16.98 -14.28 2.82
CA ASN A 349 -17.56 -15.56 2.41
C ASN A 349 -18.25 -16.27 3.58
N ALA A 350 -17.75 -16.07 4.80
CA ALA A 350 -18.21 -16.80 5.98
C ALA A 350 -19.25 -16.03 6.80
N LYS A 351 -20.13 -16.77 7.46
CA LYS A 351 -21.14 -16.21 8.38
C LYS A 351 -20.52 -15.68 9.67
N GLY A 352 -21.23 -14.72 10.27
CA GLY A 352 -20.92 -14.19 11.61
C GLY A 352 -19.75 -13.21 11.66
N PHE A 353 -19.35 -12.63 10.52
CA PHE A 353 -18.32 -11.59 10.51
C PHE A 353 -18.76 -10.38 11.35
N ASN A 354 -17.87 -9.87 12.20
CA ASN A 354 -18.21 -8.86 13.19
C ASN A 354 -17.11 -7.77 13.31
N LEU A 355 -17.54 -6.51 13.39
CA LEU A 355 -16.67 -5.37 13.67
C LEU A 355 -16.90 -4.85 15.09
N VAL A 356 -15.83 -4.71 15.87
CA VAL A 356 -15.86 -4.20 17.24
C VAL A 356 -14.80 -3.13 17.43
N LYS A 357 -15.21 -1.88 17.71
CA LYS A 357 -14.32 -0.70 17.79
C LYS A 357 -13.35 -0.58 16.61
N GLN A 358 -13.81 -0.90 15.41
CA GLN A 358 -13.00 -1.07 14.21
C GLN A 358 -13.39 -0.06 13.13
N THR A 359 -12.44 0.49 12.38
CA THR A 359 -12.72 1.30 11.19
C THR A 359 -12.25 0.64 9.89
N VAL A 360 -13.17 0.34 8.97
CA VAL A 360 -12.85 -0.11 7.59
C VAL A 360 -12.85 1.10 6.66
N ASN A 361 -11.69 1.41 6.10
CA ASN A 361 -11.50 2.38 5.01
C ASN A 361 -11.50 1.62 3.67
N GLY A 362 -12.68 1.22 3.23
CA GLY A 362 -12.92 0.46 2.01
C GLY A 362 -14.34 -0.11 1.99
N ASN A 363 -14.65 -0.88 0.96
CA ASN A 363 -15.96 -1.53 0.81
C ASN A 363 -15.99 -2.88 1.55
N ILE A 364 -17.18 -3.30 1.96
CA ILE A 364 -17.45 -4.67 2.42
C ILE A 364 -18.35 -5.36 1.40
N TYR A 365 -17.81 -6.37 0.74
CA TYR A 365 -18.51 -7.23 -0.22
C TYR A 365 -18.92 -8.52 0.48
N PHE A 366 -20.22 -8.77 0.59
CA PHE A 366 -20.78 -10.04 1.03
C PHE A 366 -20.94 -10.94 -0.18
N MET A 367 -20.30 -12.11 -0.15
CA MET A 367 -20.35 -13.06 -1.26
C MET A 367 -21.57 -13.98 -1.18
N THR A 368 -22.25 -14.01 -0.03
CA THR A 368 -23.50 -14.75 0.19
C THR A 368 -24.49 -13.92 0.98
N GLN A 369 -25.79 -14.20 0.82
CA GLN A 369 -26.84 -13.55 1.63
C GLN A 369 -26.69 -13.89 3.12
N GLU A 370 -26.30 -15.13 3.47
CA GLU A 370 -26.05 -15.55 4.86
C GLU A 370 -24.92 -14.72 5.51
N ALA A 371 -23.83 -14.46 4.78
CA ALA A 371 -22.75 -13.61 5.28
C ALA A 371 -23.22 -12.18 5.57
N LYS A 372 -24.11 -11.64 4.72
CA LYS A 372 -24.72 -10.31 4.94
C LYS A 372 -25.68 -10.29 6.12
N ASP A 373 -26.57 -11.27 6.21
CA ASP A 373 -27.61 -11.33 7.25
C ASP A 373 -27.01 -11.54 8.65
N THR A 374 -25.88 -12.24 8.72
CA THR A 374 -25.19 -12.53 9.99
C THR A 374 -24.10 -11.52 10.34
N PHE A 375 -23.83 -10.53 9.47
CA PHE A 375 -22.86 -9.48 9.72
C PHE A 375 -23.27 -8.58 10.88
N LYS A 376 -22.33 -8.29 11.78
CA LYS A 376 -22.56 -7.45 12.96
C LYS A 376 -21.54 -6.32 13.06
N THR A 377 -21.96 -5.22 13.67
CA THR A 377 -21.11 -4.08 13.99
C THR A 377 -21.56 -3.51 15.33
N ASP A 378 -20.61 -3.09 16.17
CA ASP A 378 -20.96 -2.26 17.33
C ASP A 378 -21.24 -0.81 16.91
N ALA A 379 -21.70 0.01 17.86
CA ALA A 379 -22.06 1.41 17.62
C ALA A 379 -20.83 2.31 17.36
N VAL A 380 -19.62 1.84 17.66
CA VAL A 380 -18.38 2.63 17.55
C VAL A 380 -17.67 2.36 16.22
N SER A 381 -17.85 1.17 15.66
CA SER A 381 -17.22 0.76 14.41
C SER A 381 -17.76 1.54 13.22
N LYS A 382 -16.89 1.79 12.25
CA LYS A 382 -17.18 2.59 11.05
C LYS A 382 -16.79 1.81 9.80
N VAL A 383 -17.61 1.93 8.76
CA VAL A 383 -17.29 1.49 7.41
C VAL A 383 -17.43 2.71 6.53
N ASN A 384 -16.31 3.20 5.99
CA ASN A 384 -16.25 4.42 5.21
C ASN A 384 -16.55 4.20 3.72
N GLY A 385 -16.67 2.93 3.28
CA GLY A 385 -17.18 2.55 1.97
C GLY A 385 -18.58 1.92 2.02
N GLU A 386 -18.97 1.26 0.93
CA GLU A 386 -20.27 0.63 0.80
C GLU A 386 -20.30 -0.80 1.37
N LYS A 387 -21.50 -1.23 1.75
CA LYS A 387 -21.80 -2.61 2.16
C LYS A 387 -22.62 -3.26 1.06
N VAL A 388 -21.98 -4.06 0.22
CA VAL A 388 -22.54 -4.58 -1.02
C VAL A 388 -22.75 -6.09 -0.91
N LEU A 389 -23.95 -6.57 -1.23
CA LEU A 389 -24.14 -7.99 -1.52
C LEU A 389 -23.74 -8.21 -2.98
N ILE A 390 -22.72 -9.02 -3.22
CA ILE A 390 -22.39 -9.43 -4.58
C ILE A 390 -23.43 -10.45 -5.02
N GLN A 391 -24.25 -10.09 -6.01
CA GLN A 391 -25.14 -11.04 -6.66
C GLN A 391 -24.39 -11.71 -7.80
N VAL A 392 -24.00 -12.96 -7.59
CA VAL A 392 -23.50 -13.78 -8.69
C VAL A 392 -24.71 -14.32 -9.43
N ASP A 393 -24.79 -14.05 -10.75
CA ASP A 393 -25.93 -14.29 -11.66
C ASP A 393 -27.16 -14.91 -10.98
N ALA A 394 -27.96 -14.04 -10.33
CA ALA A 394 -28.96 -14.36 -9.30
C ALA A 394 -30.22 -15.10 -9.80
N VAL A 395 -30.08 -16.02 -10.75
CA VAL A 395 -31.09 -17.05 -10.94
C VAL A 395 -30.92 -18.08 -9.82
N THR A 396 -32.02 -18.55 -9.25
CA THR A 396 -32.06 -19.45 -8.08
C THR A 396 -31.38 -20.80 -8.28
N ASN A 397 -30.90 -21.11 -9.50
CA ASN A 397 -30.31 -22.39 -9.89
C ASN A 397 -28.90 -22.25 -10.47
N ALA A 398 -28.16 -21.19 -10.14
CA ALA A 398 -26.75 -21.05 -10.55
C ALA A 398 -25.81 -21.79 -9.58
N SER A 399 -24.89 -22.58 -10.12
CA SER A 399 -23.75 -23.13 -9.38
C SER A 399 -22.66 -22.06 -9.27
N LEU A 400 -22.48 -21.55 -8.05
CA LEU A 400 -21.38 -20.65 -7.72
C LEU A 400 -20.08 -21.45 -7.54
N VAL A 401 -19.03 -21.02 -8.22
CA VAL A 401 -17.72 -21.67 -8.16
C VAL A 401 -16.66 -20.65 -7.75
N ASP A 402 -15.88 -21.02 -6.75
CA ASP A 402 -14.71 -20.23 -6.34
C ASP A 402 -13.40 -21.01 -6.47
N ASN A 403 -13.40 -22.30 -6.80
CA ASN A 403 -12.17 -23.09 -6.88
C ASN A 403 -12.19 -24.04 -8.08
N VAL A 404 -11.02 -24.55 -8.43
CA VAL A 404 -10.84 -25.39 -9.63
C VAL A 404 -11.59 -26.72 -9.51
N ALA A 405 -11.63 -27.35 -8.34
CA ALA A 405 -12.31 -28.64 -8.18
C ALA A 405 -13.83 -28.52 -8.43
N ASP A 406 -14.46 -27.48 -7.87
CA ASP A 406 -15.87 -27.21 -8.08
C ASP A 406 -16.18 -26.75 -9.51
N LEU A 407 -15.25 -26.03 -10.14
CA LEU A 407 -15.35 -25.67 -11.56
C LEU A 407 -15.42 -26.92 -12.43
N GLU A 408 -14.49 -27.86 -12.20
CA GLU A 408 -14.36 -29.07 -12.98
C GLU A 408 -15.58 -29.98 -12.84
N LYS A 409 -16.14 -30.06 -11.63
CA LYS A 409 -17.39 -30.78 -11.39
C LYS A 409 -18.58 -30.06 -12.04
N GLY A 410 -18.70 -28.76 -11.80
CA GLY A 410 -19.85 -27.96 -12.23
C GLY A 410 -19.92 -27.72 -13.73
N ILE A 411 -18.79 -27.74 -14.44
CA ILE A 411 -18.75 -27.53 -15.91
C ILE A 411 -19.16 -28.77 -16.69
N GLY A 412 -18.99 -29.96 -16.11
CA GLY A 412 -19.44 -31.22 -16.70
C GLY A 412 -20.93 -31.50 -16.51
N THR A 413 -21.31 -32.76 -16.74
CA THR A 413 -22.69 -33.26 -16.71
C THR A 413 -23.35 -33.21 -15.33
N GLU A 414 -22.59 -33.10 -14.25
CA GLU A 414 -23.09 -33.00 -12.87
C GLU A 414 -23.44 -31.55 -12.45
N GLY A 415 -23.32 -30.59 -13.37
CA GLY A 415 -23.53 -29.18 -13.09
C GLY A 415 -25.00 -28.73 -13.02
N THR A 416 -25.21 -27.43 -13.21
CA THR A 416 -26.54 -26.79 -13.31
C THR A 416 -26.60 -25.87 -14.52
N TRP A 417 -27.79 -25.47 -14.97
CA TRP A 417 -27.91 -24.71 -16.23
C TRP A 417 -27.08 -23.40 -16.25
N ILE A 418 -26.74 -22.80 -15.10
CA ILE A 418 -25.73 -21.74 -14.99
C ILE A 418 -24.57 -22.18 -14.09
N LEU A 419 -23.35 -22.05 -14.61
CA LEU A 419 -22.12 -22.09 -13.84
C LEU A 419 -21.52 -20.69 -13.78
N SER A 420 -21.25 -20.17 -12.59
CA SER A 420 -20.68 -18.82 -12.44
C SER A 420 -19.43 -18.84 -11.57
N ILE A 421 -18.36 -18.23 -12.06
CA ILE A 421 -17.14 -18.05 -11.26
C ILE A 421 -17.22 -16.77 -10.44
N SER A 422 -16.61 -16.77 -9.25
CA SER A 422 -16.60 -15.64 -8.30
C SER A 422 -15.26 -14.93 -8.16
N ARG A 423 -14.23 -15.46 -8.84
CA ARG A 423 -12.88 -14.90 -8.94
C ARG A 423 -12.21 -15.42 -10.19
N ASP A 424 -11.05 -14.85 -10.51
CA ASP A 424 -10.20 -15.36 -11.57
C ASP A 424 -9.73 -16.78 -11.22
N LEU A 425 -9.75 -17.68 -12.20
CA LEU A 425 -9.37 -19.08 -12.03
C LEU A 425 -8.39 -19.49 -13.14
N ALA A 426 -7.39 -20.29 -12.78
CA ALA A 426 -6.46 -20.89 -13.72
C ALA A 426 -6.51 -22.41 -13.62
N VAL A 427 -6.75 -23.06 -14.75
CA VAL A 427 -6.95 -24.51 -14.86
C VAL A 427 -5.88 -25.10 -15.77
N ASN A 428 -5.06 -26.00 -15.24
CA ASN A 428 -3.97 -26.64 -15.99
C ASN A 428 -4.43 -27.83 -16.84
N LYS A 429 -5.72 -27.88 -17.22
CA LYS A 429 -6.30 -28.97 -18.02
C LYS A 429 -7.36 -28.44 -18.97
N ALA A 430 -7.70 -29.27 -19.96
CA ALA A 430 -8.82 -29.00 -20.85
C ALA A 430 -10.15 -29.12 -20.08
N LEU A 431 -11.04 -28.15 -20.29
CA LEU A 431 -12.39 -28.14 -19.76
C LEU A 431 -13.37 -28.74 -20.78
N VAL A 432 -14.42 -29.40 -20.29
CA VAL A 432 -15.52 -29.90 -21.14
C VAL A 432 -16.84 -29.40 -20.56
N MET A 433 -17.51 -28.50 -21.28
CA MET A 433 -18.82 -27.97 -20.96
C MET A 433 -19.88 -28.89 -21.56
N ASP A 434 -20.38 -29.79 -20.73
CA ASP A 434 -21.25 -30.91 -21.13
C ASP A 434 -22.55 -30.93 -20.31
N GLY A 435 -23.53 -31.68 -20.81
CA GLY A 435 -24.86 -31.87 -20.23
C GLY A 435 -25.95 -31.00 -20.86
N GLU A 436 -27.19 -31.45 -20.75
CA GLU A 436 -28.39 -30.75 -21.18
C GLU A 436 -29.18 -30.32 -19.95
N PHE A 437 -29.40 -29.01 -19.81
CA PHE A 437 -30.07 -28.43 -18.65
C PHE A 437 -31.18 -27.50 -19.11
N GLU A 438 -32.28 -27.47 -18.38
CA GLU A 438 -33.39 -26.55 -18.66
C GLU A 438 -33.22 -25.25 -17.87
N ASN A 439 -33.46 -24.13 -18.55
CA ASN A 439 -33.57 -22.85 -17.88
C ASN A 439 -34.90 -22.71 -17.13
N THR A 440 -35.02 -21.67 -16.31
CA THR A 440 -36.22 -21.38 -15.52
C THR A 440 -37.28 -20.54 -16.25
N LYS A 441 -37.13 -20.31 -17.56
CA LYS A 441 -38.14 -19.58 -18.34
C LYS A 441 -39.38 -20.43 -18.55
N ILE A 442 -40.49 -19.79 -18.90
CA ILE A 442 -41.75 -20.47 -19.21
C ILE A 442 -42.11 -20.17 -20.68
N PRO A 443 -42.18 -21.20 -21.56
CA PRO A 443 -41.84 -22.61 -21.29
C PRO A 443 -40.31 -22.81 -21.08
N PRO A 444 -39.90 -23.85 -20.32
CA PRO A 444 -38.50 -24.20 -20.15
C PRO A 444 -37.84 -24.52 -21.50
N ALA A 445 -36.57 -24.17 -21.63
CA ALA A 445 -35.79 -24.51 -22.80
C ALA A 445 -34.38 -24.96 -22.41
N VAL A 446 -33.85 -25.92 -23.15
CA VAL A 446 -32.48 -26.41 -22.98
C VAL A 446 -31.51 -25.25 -23.19
N ALA A 447 -30.71 -24.93 -22.18
CA ALA A 447 -29.71 -23.87 -22.21
C ALA A 447 -28.60 -24.14 -21.21
N ARG A 448 -27.40 -23.64 -21.53
CA ARG A 448 -26.25 -23.70 -20.62
C ARG A 448 -25.52 -22.36 -20.61
N LYS A 449 -25.13 -21.87 -19.43
CA LYS A 449 -24.39 -20.61 -19.28
C LYS A 449 -23.14 -20.81 -18.45
N LEU A 450 -22.00 -20.32 -18.95
CA LEU A 450 -20.80 -20.06 -18.18
C LEU A 450 -20.67 -18.54 -17.97
N ALA A 451 -20.90 -18.07 -16.74
CA ALA A 451 -20.83 -16.67 -16.37
C ALA A 451 -19.44 -16.35 -15.78
N LEU A 452 -18.73 -15.45 -16.45
CA LEU A 452 -17.42 -14.93 -16.05
C LEU A 452 -17.55 -13.53 -15.45
N TYR A 453 -18.63 -13.27 -14.73
CA TYR A 453 -18.92 -11.98 -14.14
C TYR A 453 -19.77 -12.10 -12.88
N SER A 454 -19.75 -11.05 -12.06
CA SER A 454 -20.74 -10.81 -11.00
C SER A 454 -21.62 -9.61 -11.35
N GLN A 455 -22.80 -9.52 -10.75
CA GLN A 455 -23.72 -8.41 -10.92
C GLN A 455 -24.26 -7.90 -9.57
N ASP A 456 -25.02 -6.82 -9.61
CA ASP A 456 -25.80 -6.33 -8.47
C ASP A 456 -27.27 -6.78 -8.56
N ALA A 457 -28.08 -6.32 -7.60
CA ALA A 457 -29.52 -6.59 -7.54
C ALA A 457 -30.32 -6.10 -8.76
N ASP A 458 -29.77 -5.14 -9.51
CA ASP A 458 -30.39 -4.58 -10.71
C ASP A 458 -29.86 -5.24 -12.00
N HIS A 459 -29.16 -6.38 -11.88
CA HIS A 459 -28.50 -7.09 -12.98
C HIS A 459 -27.42 -6.29 -13.71
N LYS A 460 -26.83 -5.26 -13.07
CA LYS A 460 -25.66 -4.56 -13.64
C LYS A 460 -24.41 -5.34 -13.30
N ILE A 461 -23.58 -5.59 -14.32
CA ILE A 461 -22.28 -6.24 -14.12
C ILE A 461 -21.44 -5.37 -13.17
N THR A 462 -21.03 -5.96 -12.05
CA THR A 462 -20.19 -5.32 -11.02
C THR A 462 -18.72 -5.67 -11.20
N ARG A 463 -18.43 -6.86 -11.73
CA ARG A 463 -17.06 -7.32 -11.99
C ARG A 463 -17.03 -8.35 -13.09
N ASN A 464 -15.99 -8.31 -13.91
CA ASN A 464 -15.63 -9.33 -14.88
C ASN A 464 -14.44 -10.16 -14.36
N PHE A 465 -14.41 -11.44 -14.68
CA PHE A 465 -13.38 -12.39 -14.26
C PHE A 465 -12.64 -12.99 -15.46
N THR A 466 -11.44 -13.49 -15.22
CA THR A 466 -10.64 -14.25 -16.18
C THR A 466 -10.65 -15.74 -15.82
N LEU A 467 -11.05 -16.58 -16.76
CA LEU A 467 -10.88 -18.02 -16.67
C LEU A 467 -9.78 -18.47 -17.64
N MET A 468 -8.64 -18.89 -17.11
CA MET A 468 -7.53 -19.43 -17.88
C MET A 468 -7.63 -20.95 -17.95
N ALA A 469 -7.59 -21.51 -19.16
CA ALA A 469 -7.50 -22.94 -19.39
C ALA A 469 -6.81 -23.21 -20.73
N GLN A 470 -6.19 -24.38 -20.91
CA GLN A 470 -5.59 -24.73 -22.21
C GLN A 470 -6.61 -24.65 -23.35
N ARG A 471 -7.82 -25.18 -23.08
CA ARG A 471 -8.99 -25.10 -23.95
C ARG A 471 -10.27 -25.43 -23.20
N ILE A 472 -11.40 -25.05 -23.78
CA ILE A 472 -12.73 -25.54 -23.42
C ILE A 472 -13.41 -26.19 -24.64
N THR A 473 -13.95 -27.39 -24.47
CA THR A 473 -14.83 -28.03 -25.45
C THR A 473 -16.28 -27.86 -25.01
N VAL A 474 -17.10 -27.19 -25.81
CA VAL A 474 -18.49 -26.88 -25.55
C VAL A 474 -19.38 -27.86 -26.30
N LYS A 475 -19.93 -28.84 -25.58
CA LYS A 475 -20.84 -29.86 -26.13
C LYS A 475 -22.31 -29.55 -25.90
N SER A 476 -22.62 -28.86 -24.80
CA SER A 476 -23.99 -28.50 -24.47
C SER A 476 -24.65 -27.65 -25.59
N PRO A 477 -25.85 -28.00 -26.06
CA PRO A 477 -26.59 -27.18 -27.01
C PRO A 477 -27.07 -25.88 -26.35
N ASN A 478 -27.25 -24.82 -27.14
CA ASN A 478 -27.65 -23.49 -26.69
C ASN A 478 -26.74 -22.92 -25.57
N ALA A 479 -25.48 -23.36 -25.53
CA ALA A 479 -24.51 -22.92 -24.56
C ALA A 479 -24.07 -21.47 -24.84
N ARG A 480 -23.74 -20.73 -23.79
CA ARG A 480 -23.08 -19.44 -23.92
C ARG A 480 -22.00 -19.23 -22.88
N ILE A 481 -20.93 -18.57 -23.29
CA ILE A 481 -19.97 -17.95 -22.37
C ILE A 481 -20.31 -16.47 -22.33
N GLN A 482 -20.44 -15.93 -21.12
CA GLN A 482 -20.93 -14.57 -20.91
C GLN A 482 -20.06 -13.78 -19.94
N GLY A 483 -19.73 -12.54 -20.31
CA GLY A 483 -18.86 -11.65 -19.54
C GLY A 483 -17.39 -12.06 -19.63
N GLY A 484 -16.53 -11.29 -18.96
CA GLY A 484 -15.16 -11.67 -18.64
C GLY A 484 -14.24 -12.00 -19.82
N ILE A 485 -13.15 -12.68 -19.48
CA ILE A 485 -12.12 -13.16 -20.40
C ILE A 485 -12.02 -14.69 -20.24
N PHE A 486 -12.12 -15.41 -21.35
CA PHE A 486 -11.65 -16.79 -21.42
C PHE A 486 -10.29 -16.79 -22.09
N ASP A 487 -9.24 -17.12 -21.35
CA ASP A 487 -7.86 -17.20 -21.84
C ASP A 487 -7.56 -18.67 -22.17
N GLY A 488 -7.51 -18.96 -23.47
CA GLY A 488 -7.49 -20.32 -24.00
C GLY A 488 -8.29 -20.51 -25.30
N ASN A 489 -8.14 -21.69 -25.92
CA ASN A 489 -8.88 -22.02 -27.14
C ASN A 489 -10.29 -22.54 -26.84
N VAL A 490 -11.28 -22.19 -27.66
CA VAL A 490 -12.67 -22.67 -27.55
C VAL A 490 -12.97 -23.62 -28.69
N TYR A 491 -13.47 -24.81 -28.39
CA TYR A 491 -13.95 -25.79 -29.37
C TYR A 491 -15.44 -25.96 -29.20
N VAL A 492 -16.22 -25.69 -30.24
CA VAL A 492 -17.68 -25.73 -30.20
C VAL A 492 -18.17 -26.97 -30.94
N GLU A 493 -18.80 -27.87 -30.19
CA GLU A 493 -19.40 -29.12 -30.66
C GLU A 493 -20.93 -29.14 -30.44
N GLY A 494 -21.48 -28.24 -29.61
CA GLY A 494 -22.92 -28.05 -29.41
C GLY A 494 -23.52 -27.02 -30.38
N THR A 495 -24.79 -27.18 -30.76
CA THR A 495 -25.50 -26.25 -31.65
C THR A 495 -25.89 -24.95 -30.95
N ASN A 496 -26.07 -23.86 -31.72
CA ASN A 496 -26.55 -22.55 -31.23
C ASN A 496 -25.68 -21.92 -30.13
N PHE A 497 -24.37 -22.14 -30.18
CA PHE A 497 -23.41 -21.57 -29.22
C PHE A 497 -23.34 -20.04 -29.33
N GLN A 498 -23.13 -19.36 -28.20
CA GLN A 498 -23.04 -17.89 -28.16
C GLN A 498 -21.87 -17.38 -27.33
N LEU A 499 -21.21 -16.33 -27.81
CA LEU A 499 -20.36 -15.45 -27.01
C LEU A 499 -21.11 -14.14 -26.73
N VAL A 500 -21.20 -13.73 -25.46
CA VAL A 500 -21.95 -12.55 -25.04
C VAL A 500 -21.14 -11.70 -24.07
N ASN A 501 -20.73 -10.49 -24.47
CA ASN A 501 -19.85 -9.63 -23.66
C ASN A 501 -18.55 -10.32 -23.22
N THR A 502 -18.02 -11.25 -24.02
CA THR A 502 -16.86 -12.08 -23.66
C THR A 502 -15.69 -11.79 -24.58
N THR A 503 -14.49 -11.73 -24.01
CA THR A 503 -13.25 -11.80 -24.79
C THR A 503 -12.69 -13.23 -24.71
N VAL A 504 -12.43 -13.85 -25.87
CA VAL A 504 -11.65 -15.08 -25.97
C VAL A 504 -10.23 -14.69 -26.37
N ASP A 505 -9.29 -14.84 -25.44
CA ASP A 505 -7.86 -14.70 -25.71
C ASP A 505 -7.30 -16.04 -26.21
N GLY A 506 -7.57 -16.33 -27.48
CA GLY A 506 -7.30 -17.62 -28.10
C GLY A 506 -8.07 -17.79 -29.40
N ASN A 507 -8.00 -18.99 -29.99
CA ASN A 507 -8.75 -19.34 -31.19
C ASN A 507 -10.10 -19.97 -30.83
N VAL A 508 -11.08 -19.79 -31.72
CA VAL A 508 -12.40 -20.43 -31.64
C VAL A 508 -12.58 -21.35 -32.83
N TYR A 509 -12.82 -22.62 -32.58
CA TYR A 509 -13.08 -23.67 -33.57
C TYR A 509 -14.54 -24.09 -33.48
N VAL A 510 -15.30 -23.98 -34.56
CA VAL A 510 -16.74 -24.23 -34.57
C VAL A 510 -17.07 -25.40 -35.50
N SER A 511 -17.72 -26.44 -34.96
CA SER A 511 -18.08 -27.65 -35.71
C SER A 511 -19.58 -27.77 -36.01
N THR A 512 -20.41 -26.86 -35.48
CA THR A 512 -21.88 -26.89 -35.53
C THR A 512 -22.47 -25.54 -35.95
N PRO A 513 -23.68 -25.52 -36.53
CA PRO A 513 -24.31 -24.29 -37.04
C PRO A 513 -24.79 -23.36 -35.92
N ASN A 514 -25.16 -22.13 -36.35
CA ASN A 514 -25.80 -21.07 -35.57
C ASN A 514 -24.93 -20.47 -34.46
N PHE A 515 -23.62 -20.38 -34.68
CA PHE A 515 -22.73 -19.64 -33.77
C PHE A 515 -23.07 -18.14 -33.76
N LYS A 516 -23.17 -17.53 -32.59
CA LYS A 516 -23.48 -16.09 -32.45
C LYS A 516 -22.48 -15.35 -31.57
N MET A 517 -22.10 -14.16 -32.00
CA MET A 517 -21.30 -13.21 -31.22
C MET A 517 -22.12 -11.95 -30.95
N THR A 518 -22.15 -11.51 -29.68
CA THR A 518 -22.79 -10.27 -29.25
C THR A 518 -21.84 -9.51 -28.33
N ASN A 519 -21.44 -8.30 -28.73
CA ASN A 519 -20.44 -7.47 -28.05
C ASN A 519 -19.23 -8.28 -27.55
N SER A 520 -18.71 -9.19 -28.37
CA SER A 520 -17.68 -10.16 -27.99
C SER A 520 -16.47 -10.10 -28.90
N LYS A 521 -15.29 -10.39 -28.35
CA LYS A 521 -14.04 -10.32 -29.09
C LYS A 521 -13.35 -11.68 -29.12
N ILE A 522 -12.87 -12.10 -30.28
CA ILE A 522 -11.93 -13.19 -30.44
C ILE A 522 -10.57 -12.58 -30.80
N VAL A 523 -9.56 -12.80 -29.96
CA VAL A 523 -8.20 -12.28 -30.21
C VAL A 523 -7.46 -13.13 -31.24
N GLY A 524 -7.67 -14.45 -31.23
CA GLY A 524 -7.12 -15.37 -32.23
C GLY A 524 -7.99 -15.49 -33.48
N ASN A 525 -7.94 -16.67 -34.09
CA ASN A 525 -8.68 -16.98 -35.31
C ASN A 525 -10.06 -17.58 -34.99
N LEU A 526 -11.02 -17.34 -35.87
CA LEU A 526 -12.31 -18.04 -35.91
C LEU A 526 -12.27 -19.05 -37.07
N VAL A 527 -12.38 -20.33 -36.75
CA VAL A 527 -12.27 -21.42 -37.73
C VAL A 527 -13.54 -22.26 -37.72
N PHE A 528 -14.28 -22.27 -38.83
CA PHE A 528 -15.37 -23.20 -39.05
C PHE A 528 -14.81 -24.52 -39.58
N MET A 529 -15.07 -25.62 -38.89
CA MET A 529 -14.46 -26.93 -39.18
C MET A 529 -15.05 -27.62 -40.40
N ASN A 530 -16.19 -27.13 -40.90
CA ASN A 530 -16.87 -27.59 -42.12
C ASN A 530 -17.85 -26.49 -42.59
N ALA A 531 -18.40 -26.64 -43.81
CA ALA A 531 -19.32 -25.67 -44.39
C ALA A 531 -20.64 -25.53 -43.61
N GLU A 532 -21.13 -26.60 -42.98
CA GLU A 532 -22.35 -26.59 -42.16
C GLU A 532 -22.18 -25.74 -40.90
N ALA A 533 -21.00 -25.77 -40.28
CA ALA A 533 -20.69 -24.98 -39.09
C ALA A 533 -20.75 -23.46 -39.34
N ALA A 534 -20.48 -23.01 -40.57
CA ALA A 534 -20.59 -21.60 -40.94
C ALA A 534 -22.04 -21.13 -41.13
N VAL A 535 -22.99 -22.07 -41.28
CA VAL A 535 -24.40 -21.75 -41.48
C VAL A 535 -24.98 -21.08 -40.24
N GLY A 536 -25.67 -19.96 -40.43
CA GLY A 536 -26.33 -19.23 -39.35
C GLY A 536 -25.37 -18.45 -38.44
N PHE A 537 -24.09 -18.34 -38.80
CA PHE A 537 -23.16 -17.50 -38.06
C PHE A 537 -23.62 -16.03 -38.08
N THR A 538 -23.66 -15.40 -36.91
CA THR A 538 -23.99 -13.97 -36.77
C THR A 538 -23.05 -13.26 -35.81
N MET A 539 -22.69 -12.03 -36.15
CA MET A 539 -21.84 -11.17 -35.33
C MET A 539 -22.40 -9.73 -35.38
N ASP A 540 -22.55 -9.08 -34.22
CA ASP A 540 -22.97 -7.67 -34.16
C ASP A 540 -21.82 -6.69 -34.43
N GLU A 541 -22.15 -5.41 -34.62
CA GLU A 541 -21.18 -4.35 -34.94
C GLU A 541 -20.14 -4.10 -33.85
N LYS A 542 -20.40 -4.54 -32.61
CA LYS A 542 -19.50 -4.38 -31.46
C LYS A 542 -18.56 -5.55 -31.27
N SER A 543 -18.86 -6.65 -31.93
CA SER A 543 -18.05 -7.85 -31.89
C SER A 543 -16.90 -7.76 -32.90
N ALA A 544 -15.82 -8.50 -32.64
CA ALA A 544 -14.66 -8.50 -33.52
C ALA A 544 -13.90 -9.82 -33.46
N VAL A 545 -13.32 -10.22 -34.59
CA VAL A 545 -12.28 -11.25 -34.69
C VAL A 545 -11.00 -10.55 -35.12
N THR A 546 -9.94 -10.66 -34.33
CA THR A 546 -8.66 -9.98 -34.61
C THR A 546 -7.79 -10.81 -35.56
N GLY A 547 -7.82 -12.14 -35.44
CA GLY A 547 -7.21 -13.06 -36.39
C GLY A 547 -8.03 -13.26 -37.66
N SER A 548 -7.77 -14.35 -38.38
CA SER A 548 -8.53 -14.69 -39.58
C SER A 548 -9.87 -15.36 -39.24
N THR A 549 -10.83 -15.22 -40.14
CA THR A 549 -12.04 -16.04 -40.17
C THR A 549 -11.94 -16.97 -41.38
N SER A 550 -12.02 -18.28 -41.18
CA SER A 550 -11.87 -19.27 -42.26
C SER A 550 -12.79 -20.47 -42.07
N THR A 551 -13.00 -21.22 -43.17
CA THR A 551 -13.75 -22.48 -43.18
C THR A 551 -12.85 -23.58 -43.72
N VAL A 552 -12.68 -24.67 -42.98
CA VAL A 552 -11.85 -25.81 -43.40
C VAL A 552 -12.49 -26.47 -44.62
N GLY A 553 -11.71 -26.62 -45.69
CA GLY A 553 -12.14 -27.22 -46.95
C GLY A 553 -12.69 -26.22 -47.99
N GLN A 554 -12.64 -24.91 -47.71
CA GLN A 554 -12.89 -23.84 -48.68
C GLN A 554 -11.67 -22.96 -48.90
#